data_AF-Q0IW91-F1
#
_entry.id   AF-Q0IW91-F1
#
_cell.length_a   1.000
_cell.length_b   1.000
_cell.length_c   1.000
_cell.angle_alpha   90.00
_cell.angle_beta   90.00
_cell.angle_gamma   90.00
#
_symmetry.space_group_name_H-M   'P 1'
#
loop_
_entity.id
_entity.type
_entity.pdbx_description
1 polymer ?
#
loop_
_entity_poly.entity_id
_entity_poly.type
_entity_poly.pdbx_seq_one_letter_code
_entity_poly.pdbx_strand_id
1 'polypeptide(L)'
;MGAERGGDSCYSPAAVMATAGALALVAICSYLAVTSNKQKRRRRPPVVGTVFHQLYNVRRIHDYHTALSREHTTFRMLVPAGGDQIYTCDPAVVEHILKTNFANYGKGPFNHGNAKDLFGDGIFAIDGEKWKQQRKIASYDFSTRALRDFSCAVFKRNAAKLAGIVSNHAASNQSMDFQGLMLRATMDSIFTIAFGTDLNTLDGSGEGSRFAAAFDDASEFTMLRYISPLWKLARLLNVGVEAMLKERIKVVDEFVYRLIRARSDELSNSHDSVSNP
;
A
#
# COMPACT_ATOMS: atom_id res chain seq x y z
N MET A 1 -5.40 18.41 53.30
CA MET A 1 -6.68 18.59 52.59
C MET A 1 -6.32 18.72 51.11
N GLY A 2 -6.26 17.64 50.32
CA GLY A 2 -7.42 16.93 49.75
C GLY A 2 -7.87 17.71 48.49
N ALA A 3 -7.85 17.21 47.25
CA ALA A 3 -8.20 15.87 46.80
C ALA A 3 -7.57 15.54 45.43
N GLU A 4 -7.33 14.24 45.22
CA GLU A 4 -7.02 13.58 43.96
C GLU A 4 -8.24 13.57 43.01
N ARG A 5 -8.02 13.74 41.70
CA ARG A 5 -9.02 13.48 40.66
C ARG A 5 -8.68 12.16 39.96
N GLY A 6 -9.37 11.09 40.34
CA GLY A 6 -9.42 9.83 39.60
C GLY A 6 -10.46 9.91 38.48
N GLY A 7 -10.02 9.63 37.25
CA GLY A 7 -10.90 9.49 36.09
C GLY A 7 -11.19 8.02 35.83
N ASP A 8 -12.46 7.62 35.98
CA ASP A 8 -12.92 6.28 35.63
C ASP A 8 -13.57 6.27 34.25
N SER A 9 -12.99 5.44 33.38
CA SER A 9 -13.46 5.14 32.03
C SER A 9 -14.74 4.32 32.08
N CYS A 10 -15.83 4.87 31.56
CA CYS A 10 -17.15 4.24 31.52
C CYS A 10 -17.25 3.26 30.33
N TYR A 11 -16.75 2.03 30.50
CA TYR A 11 -17.16 0.90 29.67
C TYR A 11 -17.77 -0.17 30.56
N SER A 12 -19.10 -0.34 30.46
CA SER A 12 -19.82 -1.37 31.22
C SER A 12 -19.27 -2.76 30.86
N PRO A 13 -18.87 -3.59 31.85
CA PRO A 13 -18.37 -4.95 31.62
C PRO A 13 -19.31 -5.81 30.76
N ALA A 14 -20.62 -5.54 30.85
CA ALA A 14 -21.65 -6.22 30.06
C ALA A 14 -21.54 -5.91 28.56
N ALA A 15 -21.14 -4.69 28.17
CA ALA A 15 -20.98 -4.30 26.78
C ALA A 15 -19.73 -4.96 26.14
N VAL A 16 -18.65 -5.09 26.93
CA VAL A 16 -17.43 -5.80 26.49
C VAL A 16 -17.69 -7.30 26.33
N MET A 17 -18.44 -7.91 27.27
CA MET A 17 -18.85 -9.31 27.19
C MET A 17 -19.81 -9.58 26.02
N ALA A 18 -20.75 -8.67 25.75
CA ALA A 18 -21.68 -8.80 24.64
C ALA A 18 -20.99 -8.69 23.27
N THR A 19 -20.04 -7.77 23.14
CA THR A 19 -19.25 -7.61 21.90
C THR A 19 -18.31 -8.80 21.66
N ALA A 20 -17.65 -9.31 22.72
CA ALA A 20 -16.85 -10.54 22.63
C ALA A 20 -17.71 -11.76 22.24
N GLY A 21 -18.90 -11.89 22.83
CA GLY A 21 -19.85 -12.95 22.51
C GLY A 21 -20.36 -12.90 21.06
N ALA A 22 -20.66 -11.70 20.55
CA ALA A 22 -21.08 -11.50 19.16
C ALA A 22 -19.96 -11.85 18.16
N LEU A 23 -18.72 -11.46 18.44
CA LEU A 23 -17.56 -11.81 17.62
C LEU A 23 -17.30 -13.33 17.62
N ALA A 24 -17.42 -13.98 18.78
CA ALA A 24 -17.29 -15.43 18.89
C ALA A 24 -18.39 -16.16 18.12
N LEU A 25 -19.65 -15.71 18.19
CA LEU A 25 -20.76 -16.28 17.44
C LEU A 25 -20.57 -16.12 15.93
N VAL A 26 -20.12 -14.96 15.46
CA VAL A 26 -19.82 -14.75 14.02
C VAL A 26 -18.69 -15.69 13.57
N ALA A 27 -17.64 -15.85 14.38
CA ALA A 27 -16.55 -16.77 14.08
C ALA A 27 -17.03 -18.24 14.01
N ILE A 28 -17.85 -18.66 14.98
CA ILE A 28 -18.41 -20.02 15.05
C ILE A 28 -19.39 -20.27 13.89
N CYS A 29 -20.30 -19.34 13.60
CA CYS A 29 -21.24 -19.46 12.48
C CYS A 29 -20.51 -19.49 11.13
N SER A 30 -19.45 -18.69 10.97
CA SER A 30 -18.59 -18.72 9.78
C SER A 30 -17.86 -20.06 9.65
N TYR A 31 -17.36 -20.61 10.75
CA TYR A 31 -16.71 -21.92 10.79
C TYR A 31 -17.69 -23.06 10.47
N LEU A 32 -18.90 -23.03 11.04
CA LEU A 32 -19.94 -24.04 10.81
C LEU A 32 -20.51 -23.99 9.38
N ALA A 33 -20.71 -22.80 8.81
CA ALA A 33 -21.14 -22.64 7.43
C ALA A 33 -20.11 -23.19 6.44
N VAL A 34 -18.81 -23.08 6.77
CA VAL A 34 -17.72 -23.61 5.94
C VAL A 34 -17.54 -25.12 6.10
N THR A 35 -17.76 -25.68 7.30
CA THR A 35 -17.61 -27.12 7.56
C THR A 35 -18.81 -27.95 7.10
N SER A 36 -20.00 -27.35 6.96
CA SER A 36 -21.23 -28.03 6.52
C SER A 36 -21.20 -28.46 5.04
N ASN A 37 -20.40 -27.80 4.18
CA ASN A 37 -20.40 -28.06 2.73
C ASN A 37 -19.47 -29.22 2.32
N LYS A 38 -19.70 -30.42 2.87
CA LYS A 38 -18.83 -31.61 2.69
C LYS A 38 -18.79 -32.15 1.25
N GLN A 39 -19.76 -31.83 0.39
CA GLN A 39 -19.90 -32.45 -0.94
C GLN A 39 -18.96 -31.88 -2.02
N LYS A 40 -18.33 -30.71 -1.79
CA LYS A 40 -17.36 -30.07 -2.72
C LYS A 40 -15.87 -30.34 -2.41
N ARG A 41 -15.57 -31.21 -1.42
CA ARG A 41 -14.21 -31.38 -0.85
C ARG A 41 -13.15 -32.01 -1.78
N ARG A 42 -13.51 -32.65 -2.90
CA ARG A 42 -12.53 -33.39 -3.71
C ARG A 42 -11.62 -32.56 -4.63
N ARG A 43 -11.87 -31.25 -4.80
CA ARG A 43 -11.13 -30.40 -5.77
C ARG A 43 -10.66 -29.05 -5.24
N ARG A 44 -10.71 -28.81 -3.93
CA ARG A 44 -10.36 -27.49 -3.34
C ARG A 44 -9.11 -27.60 -2.46
N PRO A 45 -8.23 -26.58 -2.47
CA PRO A 45 -7.10 -26.51 -1.55
C PRO A 45 -7.55 -26.59 -0.07
N PRO A 46 -6.67 -27.03 0.85
CA PRO A 46 -6.96 -27.07 2.28
C PRO A 46 -7.24 -25.67 2.82
N VAL A 47 -8.10 -25.60 3.84
CA VAL A 47 -8.37 -24.39 4.61
C VAL A 47 -7.45 -24.41 5.84
N VAL A 48 -6.61 -23.38 5.97
CA VAL A 48 -5.60 -23.30 7.04
C VAL A 48 -5.98 -22.33 8.14
N GLY A 49 -7.06 -21.56 7.95
CA GLY A 49 -7.54 -20.61 8.95
C GLY A 49 -8.46 -19.56 8.36
N THR A 50 -8.64 -18.48 9.12
CA THR A 50 -9.42 -17.30 8.73
C THR A 50 -8.50 -16.11 8.51
N VAL A 51 -8.96 -15.09 7.80
CA VAL A 51 -8.20 -13.83 7.61
C VAL A 51 -7.84 -13.14 8.93
N PHE A 52 -8.54 -13.43 10.04
CA PHE A 52 -8.19 -12.90 11.36
C PHE A 52 -6.82 -13.39 11.88
N HIS A 53 -6.35 -14.55 11.41
CA HIS A 53 -5.00 -15.01 11.74
C HIS A 53 -3.93 -14.09 11.14
N GLN A 54 -4.24 -13.44 10.01
CA GLN A 54 -3.36 -12.43 9.41
C GLN A 54 -3.28 -11.18 10.28
N LEU A 55 -4.40 -10.74 10.87
CA LEU A 55 -4.41 -9.62 11.81
C LEU A 55 -3.60 -9.93 13.07
N TYR A 56 -3.78 -11.13 13.64
CA TYR A 56 -3.00 -11.56 14.80
C TYR A 56 -1.49 -11.59 14.51
N ASN A 57 -1.11 -12.00 13.30
CA ASN A 57 0.29 -12.08 12.87
C ASN A 57 0.75 -10.86 12.04
N VAL A 58 0.08 -9.71 12.12
CA VAL A 58 0.34 -8.58 11.19
C VAL A 58 1.81 -8.12 11.19
N ARG A 59 2.45 -8.07 12.36
CA ARG A 59 3.87 -7.67 12.51
C ARG A 59 4.85 -8.67 11.91
N ARG A 60 4.40 -9.89 11.62
CA ARG A 60 5.19 -11.01 11.11
C ARG A 60 4.48 -11.68 9.94
N ILE A 61 3.70 -10.91 9.18
CA ILE A 61 2.77 -11.47 8.20
C ILE A 61 3.49 -12.29 7.13
N HIS A 62 4.67 -11.82 6.71
CA HIS A 62 5.51 -12.52 5.75
C HIS A 62 6.09 -13.83 6.32
N ASP A 63 6.56 -13.83 7.57
CA ASP A 63 7.02 -15.06 8.24
C ASP A 63 5.87 -16.07 8.36
N TYR A 64 4.68 -15.59 8.76
CA TYR A 64 3.48 -16.39 8.92
C TYR A 64 3.05 -17.04 7.59
N HIS A 65 2.98 -16.27 6.51
CA HIS A 65 2.68 -16.81 5.17
C HIS A 65 3.76 -17.77 4.70
N THR A 66 5.04 -17.48 4.95
CA THR A 66 6.14 -18.38 4.59
C THR A 66 6.04 -19.72 5.31
N ALA A 67 5.71 -19.72 6.60
CA ALA A 67 5.50 -20.94 7.37
C ALA A 67 4.34 -21.77 6.79
N LEU A 68 3.21 -21.13 6.48
CA LEU A 68 2.07 -21.80 5.82
C LEU A 68 2.43 -22.36 4.44
N SER A 69 3.18 -21.60 3.63
CA SER A 69 3.61 -22.04 2.30
C SER A 69 4.60 -23.21 2.31
N ARG A 70 5.36 -23.38 3.40
CA ARG A 70 6.23 -24.56 3.58
C ARG A 70 5.43 -25.84 3.84
N GLU A 71 4.27 -25.73 4.50
CA GLU A 71 3.40 -26.87 4.78
C GLU A 71 2.41 -27.14 3.64
N HIS A 72 1.96 -26.09 2.96
CA HIS A 72 0.95 -26.15 1.91
C HIS A 72 1.33 -25.30 0.71
N THR A 73 1.55 -25.93 -0.44
CA THR A 73 1.88 -25.21 -1.69
C THR A 73 0.73 -24.33 -2.18
N THR A 74 -0.52 -24.76 -1.97
CA THR A 74 -1.71 -23.95 -2.22
C THR A 74 -2.69 -24.16 -1.07
N PHE A 75 -3.21 -23.06 -0.50
CA PHE A 75 -4.12 -23.10 0.63
C PHE A 75 -5.15 -21.96 0.58
N ARG A 76 -6.14 -22.04 1.47
CA ARG A 76 -7.24 -21.09 1.58
C ARG A 76 -7.34 -20.50 2.97
N MET A 77 -7.60 -19.19 3.03
CA MET A 77 -8.05 -18.50 4.24
C MET A 77 -9.48 -18.02 4.07
N LEU A 78 -10.31 -18.27 5.08
CA LEU A 78 -11.73 -17.92 5.07
C LEU A 78 -11.92 -16.44 5.42
N VAL A 79 -12.74 -15.74 4.65
CA VAL A 79 -13.10 -14.35 4.89
C VAL A 79 -14.54 -14.30 5.41
N PRO A 80 -14.79 -13.72 6.59
CA PRO A 80 -16.14 -13.48 7.09
C PRO A 80 -16.96 -12.70 6.06
N ALA A 81 -18.18 -13.17 5.77
CA ALA A 81 -19.13 -12.53 4.85
C ALA A 81 -18.65 -12.32 3.39
N GLY A 82 -17.56 -12.95 2.94
CA GLY A 82 -16.90 -12.54 1.69
C GLY A 82 -16.19 -13.63 0.86
N GLY A 83 -16.28 -14.91 1.21
CA GLY A 83 -15.71 -16.01 0.43
C GLY A 83 -14.35 -16.50 0.93
N ASP A 84 -13.50 -16.96 0.01
CA ASP A 84 -12.21 -17.58 0.31
C ASP A 84 -11.07 -16.80 -0.39
N GLN A 85 -10.00 -16.47 0.33
CA GLN A 85 -8.74 -16.02 -0.26
C GLN A 85 -7.84 -17.24 -0.51
N ILE A 86 -7.35 -17.40 -1.73
CA ILE A 86 -6.46 -18.50 -2.12
C ILE A 86 -5.03 -17.96 -2.19
N TYR A 87 -4.12 -18.68 -1.55
CA TYR A 87 -2.69 -18.42 -1.58
C TYR A 87 -2.00 -19.61 -2.24
N THR A 88 -1.03 -19.32 -3.09
CA THR A 88 -0.28 -20.35 -3.81
C THR A 88 1.17 -19.93 -4.02
N CYS A 89 2.07 -20.88 -3.82
CA CYS A 89 3.46 -20.81 -4.26
C CYS A 89 3.77 -21.90 -5.30
N ASP A 90 2.75 -22.51 -5.91
CA ASP A 90 2.89 -23.49 -6.98
C ASP A 90 3.25 -22.77 -8.29
N PRO A 91 4.45 -22.98 -8.87
CA PRO A 91 4.86 -22.32 -10.09
C PRO A 91 3.90 -22.55 -11.27
N ALA A 92 3.27 -23.72 -11.37
CA ALA A 92 2.33 -24.03 -12.44
C ALA A 92 1.04 -23.20 -12.31
N VAL A 93 0.57 -22.99 -11.08
CA VAL A 93 -0.58 -22.13 -10.80
C VAL A 93 -0.21 -20.66 -11.06
N VAL A 94 0.99 -20.23 -10.65
CA VAL A 94 1.49 -18.88 -10.91
C VAL A 94 1.61 -18.61 -12.41
N GLU A 95 2.15 -19.54 -13.20
CA GLU A 95 2.19 -19.42 -14.67
C GLU A 95 0.79 -19.34 -15.26
N HIS A 96 -0.14 -20.18 -14.79
CA HIS A 96 -1.52 -20.15 -15.26
C HIS A 96 -2.16 -18.77 -15.03
N ILE A 97 -1.97 -18.18 -13.85
CA ILE A 97 -2.54 -16.88 -13.47
C ILE A 97 -1.87 -15.74 -14.26
N LEU A 98 -0.54 -15.69 -14.31
CA LEU A 98 0.20 -14.54 -14.81
C LEU A 98 0.46 -14.57 -16.32
N LYS A 99 0.33 -15.73 -16.97
CA LYS A 99 0.67 -15.91 -18.39
C LYS A 99 -0.44 -16.61 -19.17
N THR A 100 -0.75 -17.86 -18.85
CA THR A 100 -1.62 -18.70 -19.70
C THR A 100 -3.07 -18.23 -19.73
N ASN A 101 -3.56 -17.65 -18.63
CA ASN A 101 -4.97 -17.25 -18.48
C ASN A 101 -5.13 -15.86 -17.85
N PHE A 102 -4.17 -14.97 -18.11
CA PHE A 102 -4.08 -13.63 -17.49
C PHE A 102 -5.37 -12.81 -17.56
N ALA A 103 -6.08 -12.85 -18.69
CA ALA A 103 -7.31 -12.08 -18.88
C ALA A 103 -8.43 -12.41 -17.86
N ASN A 104 -8.39 -13.61 -17.27
CA ASN A 104 -9.36 -14.04 -16.25
C ASN A 104 -8.94 -13.71 -14.81
N TYR A 105 -7.71 -13.26 -14.58
CA TYR A 105 -7.16 -12.96 -13.25
C TYR A 105 -6.76 -11.49 -13.12
N GLY A 106 -7.75 -10.59 -13.25
CA GLY A 106 -7.58 -9.18 -12.92
C GLY A 106 -7.44 -8.92 -11.41
N LYS A 107 -7.00 -7.73 -11.04
CA LYS A 107 -6.94 -7.25 -9.64
C LYS A 107 -8.32 -7.21 -8.99
N GLY A 108 -9.34 -6.88 -9.78
CA GLY A 108 -10.75 -6.91 -9.43
C GLY A 108 -11.23 -5.78 -8.52
N PRO A 109 -12.55 -5.70 -8.27
CA PRO A 109 -13.17 -4.63 -7.48
C PRO A 109 -12.69 -4.57 -6.03
N PHE A 110 -12.24 -5.71 -5.48
CA PHE A 110 -11.70 -5.76 -4.12
C PHE A 110 -10.40 -4.95 -4.01
N ASN A 111 -9.44 -5.18 -4.92
CA ASN A 111 -8.19 -4.42 -4.93
C ASN A 111 -8.44 -2.95 -5.27
N HIS A 112 -9.23 -2.68 -6.33
CA HIS A 112 -9.57 -1.30 -6.68
C HIS A 112 -10.21 -0.55 -5.51
N GLY A 113 -11.17 -1.17 -4.80
CA GLY A 113 -11.80 -0.56 -3.64
C GLY A 113 -10.84 -0.24 -2.48
N ASN A 114 -9.81 -1.06 -2.27
CA ASN A 114 -8.81 -0.81 -1.23
C ASN A 114 -7.81 0.29 -1.66
N ALA A 115 -7.35 0.25 -2.91
CA ALA A 115 -6.26 1.07 -3.43
C ALA A 115 -6.68 2.43 -4.01
N LYS A 116 -7.96 2.59 -4.40
CA LYS A 116 -8.46 3.76 -5.15
C LYS A 116 -8.23 5.09 -4.44
N ASP A 117 -8.30 5.14 -3.11
CA ASP A 117 -8.18 6.43 -2.41
C ASP A 117 -6.76 7.02 -2.53
N LEU A 118 -5.71 6.18 -2.63
CA LEU A 118 -4.32 6.65 -2.82
C LEU A 118 -3.92 6.68 -4.31
N PHE A 119 -4.33 5.67 -5.07
CA PHE A 119 -3.85 5.48 -6.46
C PHE A 119 -4.86 5.88 -7.53
N GLY A 120 -6.07 6.29 -7.14
CA GLY A 120 -7.16 6.61 -8.08
C GLY A 120 -7.47 5.46 -9.03
N ASP A 121 -7.72 5.82 -10.29
CA ASP A 121 -7.82 4.88 -11.41
C ASP A 121 -6.45 4.65 -12.08
N GLY A 122 -5.36 4.72 -11.31
CA GLY A 122 -3.99 4.56 -11.79
C GLY A 122 -3.60 3.11 -12.09
N ILE A 123 -2.46 2.95 -12.76
CA ILE A 123 -1.94 1.65 -13.25
C ILE A 123 -1.88 0.53 -12.19
N PHE A 124 -1.77 0.88 -10.91
CA PHE A 124 -1.71 -0.06 -9.79
C PHE A 124 -3.08 -0.54 -9.30
N ALA A 125 -4.17 0.20 -9.56
CA ALA A 125 -5.47 -0.03 -8.94
C ALA A 125 -6.52 -0.65 -9.88
N ILE A 126 -6.41 -0.42 -11.19
CA ILE A 126 -7.43 -0.82 -12.18
C ILE A 126 -6.98 -1.97 -13.09
N ASP A 127 -7.95 -2.51 -13.84
CA ASP A 127 -7.81 -3.58 -14.84
C ASP A 127 -8.33 -3.16 -16.22
N GLY A 128 -8.22 -4.08 -17.18
CA GLY A 128 -8.83 -3.95 -18.50
C GLY A 128 -8.18 -2.90 -19.38
N GLU A 129 -8.97 -2.26 -20.25
CA GLU A 129 -8.46 -1.37 -21.29
C GLU A 129 -7.85 -0.08 -20.72
N LYS A 130 -8.45 0.47 -19.66
CA LYS A 130 -7.88 1.62 -18.93
C LYS A 130 -6.48 1.29 -18.40
N TRP A 131 -6.29 0.10 -17.81
CA TRP A 131 -4.99 -0.35 -17.34
C TRP A 131 -4.00 -0.51 -18.49
N LYS A 132 -4.41 -1.11 -19.62
CA LYS A 132 -3.54 -1.27 -20.79
C LYS A 132 -3.07 0.08 -21.34
N GLN A 133 -3.96 1.07 -21.41
CA GLN A 133 -3.61 2.42 -21.85
C GLN A 133 -2.56 3.05 -20.94
N GLN A 134 -2.78 3.02 -19.62
CA GLN A 134 -1.83 3.53 -18.63
C GLN A 134 -0.48 2.80 -18.69
N ARG A 135 -0.50 1.46 -18.82
CA ARG A 135 0.68 0.62 -18.97
C ARG A 135 1.48 0.96 -20.22
N LYS A 136 0.80 1.19 -21.35
CA LYS A 136 1.44 1.56 -22.61
C LYS A 136 2.15 2.91 -22.50
N ILE A 137 1.50 3.91 -21.91
CA ILE A 137 2.11 5.24 -21.69
C ILE A 137 3.35 5.10 -20.79
N ALA A 138 3.19 4.48 -19.61
CA ALA A 138 4.30 4.30 -18.68
C ALA A 138 5.47 3.49 -19.28
N SER A 139 5.21 2.55 -20.20
CA SER A 139 6.26 1.72 -20.78
C SER A 139 7.35 2.50 -21.54
N TYR A 140 7.04 3.70 -22.03
CA TYR A 140 8.02 4.56 -22.70
C TYR A 140 9.08 5.07 -21.73
N ASP A 141 8.68 5.43 -20.51
CA ASP A 141 9.57 5.90 -19.44
C ASP A 141 10.50 4.79 -18.91
N PHE A 142 10.07 3.53 -19.02
CA PHE A 142 10.85 2.36 -18.63
C PHE A 142 11.62 1.71 -19.80
N SER A 143 11.67 2.36 -20.96
CA SER A 143 12.50 1.88 -22.06
C SER A 143 13.99 1.97 -21.72
N THR A 144 14.81 1.06 -22.25
CA THR A 144 16.28 1.07 -22.05
C THR A 144 16.89 2.43 -22.41
N ARG A 145 16.37 3.07 -23.47
CA ARG A 145 16.80 4.39 -23.90
C ARG A 145 16.46 5.44 -22.84
N ALA A 146 15.21 5.50 -22.39
CA ALA A 146 14.78 6.48 -21.39
C ALA A 146 15.56 6.35 -20.07
N LEU A 147 15.75 5.11 -19.60
CA LEU A 147 16.53 4.83 -18.40
C LEU A 147 17.98 5.27 -18.52
N ARG A 148 18.61 5.02 -19.68
CA ARG A 148 20.00 5.40 -19.93
C ARG A 148 20.17 6.91 -20.08
N ASP A 149 19.31 7.53 -20.88
CA ASP A 149 19.49 8.91 -21.33
C ASP A 149 19.01 9.92 -20.27
N PHE A 150 17.99 9.57 -19.47
CA PHE A 150 17.41 10.48 -18.47
C PHE A 150 17.63 10.01 -17.02
N SER A 151 17.34 8.74 -16.70
CA SER A 151 17.35 8.28 -15.31
C SER A 151 18.76 8.08 -14.74
N CYS A 152 19.73 7.67 -15.57
CA CYS A 152 21.09 7.34 -15.12
C CYS A 152 21.80 8.51 -14.43
N ALA A 153 21.67 9.73 -14.97
CA ALA A 153 22.25 10.92 -14.37
C ALA A 153 21.63 11.23 -12.99
N VAL A 154 20.30 11.12 -12.89
CA VAL A 154 19.56 11.31 -11.62
C VAL A 154 20.00 10.29 -10.57
N PHE A 155 20.07 9.01 -10.94
CA PHE A 155 20.51 7.95 -10.02
C PHE A 155 21.94 8.17 -9.53
N LYS A 156 22.87 8.52 -10.43
CA LYS A 156 24.26 8.81 -10.04
C LYS A 156 24.34 9.98 -9.08
N ARG A 157 23.61 11.06 -9.36
CA ARG A 157 23.56 12.26 -8.50
C ARG A 157 23.04 11.92 -7.10
N ASN A 158 21.91 11.22 -7.01
CA ASN A 158 21.31 10.88 -5.72
C ASN A 158 22.11 9.80 -4.96
N ALA A 159 22.74 8.86 -5.67
CA ALA A 159 23.68 7.91 -5.08
C ALA A 159 24.91 8.62 -4.50
N ALA A 160 25.45 9.64 -5.18
CA ALA A 160 26.55 10.43 -4.65
C ALA A 160 26.15 11.22 -3.39
N LYS A 161 24.95 11.84 -3.37
CA LYS A 161 24.40 12.49 -2.16
C LYS A 161 24.31 11.51 -1.00
N LEU A 162 23.70 10.33 -1.23
CA LEU A 162 23.57 9.28 -0.22
C LEU A 162 24.93 8.80 0.28
N ALA A 163 25.88 8.54 -0.62
CA ALA A 163 27.24 8.13 -0.26
C ALA A 163 27.95 9.17 0.61
N GLY A 164 27.76 10.46 0.33
CA GLY A 164 28.26 11.54 1.17
C GLY A 164 27.69 11.51 2.59
N ILE A 165 26.37 11.34 2.73
CA ILE A 165 25.71 11.24 4.05
C ILE A 165 26.22 10.03 4.83
N VAL A 166 26.32 8.87 4.17
CA VAL A 166 26.82 7.63 4.78
C VAL A 166 28.28 7.78 5.20
N SER A 167 29.12 8.35 4.34
CA SER A 167 30.54 8.61 4.62
C SER A 167 30.73 9.53 5.81
N ASN A 168 29.92 10.61 5.91
CA ASN A 168 29.97 11.54 7.02
C ASN A 168 29.59 10.88 8.35
N HIS A 169 28.52 10.09 8.37
CA HIS A 169 28.12 9.34 9.58
C HIS A 169 29.16 8.28 9.98
N ALA A 170 29.77 7.61 9.00
CA ALA A 170 30.85 6.66 9.27
C ALA A 170 32.08 7.35 9.87
N ALA A 171 32.46 8.51 9.33
CA ALA A 171 33.58 9.31 9.82
C ALA A 171 33.32 9.88 11.24
N SER A 172 32.07 10.22 11.57
CA SER A 172 31.67 10.69 12.89
C SER A 172 31.28 9.58 13.87
N ASN A 173 31.38 8.31 13.45
CA ASN A 173 30.92 7.12 14.20
C ASN A 173 29.48 7.24 14.71
N GLN A 174 28.59 7.82 13.89
CA GLN A 174 27.18 8.00 14.19
C GLN A 174 26.33 6.89 13.56
N SER A 175 25.41 6.34 14.34
CA SER A 175 24.38 5.43 13.83
C SER A 175 23.42 6.18 12.89
N MET A 176 22.91 5.50 11.87
CA MET A 176 21.92 6.05 10.95
C MET A 176 20.76 5.07 10.71
N ASP A 177 19.57 5.62 10.45
CA ASP A 177 18.48 4.85 9.88
C ASP A 177 18.71 4.68 8.37
N PHE A 178 19.35 3.57 7.99
CA PHE A 178 19.66 3.28 6.60
C PHE A 178 18.42 3.00 5.76
N GLN A 179 17.36 2.44 6.36
CA GLN A 179 16.10 2.18 5.66
C GLN A 179 15.44 3.51 5.26
N GLY A 180 15.32 4.44 6.22
CA GLY A 180 14.79 5.78 5.94
C GLY A 180 15.63 6.55 4.93
N LEU A 181 16.97 6.42 4.98
CA LEU A 181 17.86 7.03 3.97
C LEU A 181 17.63 6.47 2.56
N MET A 182 17.50 5.15 2.43
CA MET A 182 17.21 4.51 1.14
C MET A 182 15.84 4.92 0.60
N LEU A 183 14.82 5.00 1.46
CA LEU A 183 13.48 5.46 1.07
C LEU A 183 13.50 6.90 0.54
N ARG A 184 14.23 7.80 1.22
CA ARG A 184 14.40 9.19 0.78
C ARG A 184 15.16 9.29 -0.54
N ALA A 185 16.26 8.54 -0.68
CA ALA A 185 17.04 8.51 -1.92
C ALA A 185 16.23 8.00 -3.13
N THR A 186 15.41 6.96 -2.94
CA THR A 186 14.54 6.44 -4.02
C THR A 186 13.40 7.42 -4.33
N MET A 187 12.82 8.05 -3.31
CA MET A 187 11.80 9.09 -3.48
C MET A 187 12.33 10.29 -4.28
N ASP A 188 13.49 10.83 -3.93
CA ASP A 188 14.13 11.93 -4.68
C ASP A 188 14.40 11.54 -6.14
N SER A 189 14.82 10.28 -6.36
CA SER A 189 15.13 9.78 -7.70
C SER A 189 13.87 9.65 -8.55
N ILE A 190 12.83 8.99 -8.03
CA ILE A 190 11.60 8.78 -8.80
C ILE A 190 10.87 10.10 -9.05
N PHE A 191 10.88 11.03 -8.10
CA PHE A 191 10.27 12.35 -8.30
C PHE A 191 11.00 13.18 -9.34
N THR A 192 12.33 13.16 -9.32
CA THR A 192 13.11 13.87 -10.33
C THR A 192 12.85 13.27 -11.72
N ILE A 193 12.77 11.94 -11.84
CA ILE A 193 12.52 11.27 -13.12
C ILE A 193 11.09 11.49 -13.61
N ALA A 194 10.09 11.34 -12.75
CA ALA A 194 8.68 11.34 -13.14
C ALA A 194 8.09 12.76 -13.25
N PHE A 195 8.51 13.70 -12.41
CA PHE A 195 7.95 15.05 -12.34
C PHE A 195 8.95 16.15 -12.72
N GLY A 196 10.22 15.80 -12.93
CA GLY A 196 11.28 16.76 -13.20
C GLY A 196 11.60 17.65 -11.99
N THR A 197 11.24 17.22 -10.78
CA THR A 197 11.37 18.01 -9.54
C THR A 197 12.17 17.24 -8.51
N ASP A 198 13.20 17.88 -7.97
CA ASP A 198 13.96 17.35 -6.84
C ASP A 198 13.20 17.65 -5.54
N LEU A 199 12.76 16.61 -4.84
CA LEU A 199 12.10 16.77 -3.54
C LEU A 199 13.09 17.09 -2.42
N ASN A 200 14.37 16.80 -2.65
CA ASN A 200 15.47 17.01 -1.71
C ASN A 200 15.19 16.44 -0.31
N THR A 201 14.54 15.28 -0.25
CA THR A 201 14.17 14.63 1.02
C THR A 201 15.39 14.17 1.81
N LEU A 202 16.52 13.89 1.13
CA LEU A 202 17.77 13.52 1.80
C LEU A 202 18.28 14.59 2.78
N ASP A 203 17.91 15.86 2.60
CA ASP A 203 18.27 16.96 3.50
C ASP A 203 17.31 17.07 4.72
N GLY A 204 16.31 16.18 4.79
CA GLY A 204 15.49 15.92 5.98
C GLY A 204 14.48 17.02 6.34
N SER A 205 14.32 18.06 5.52
CA SER A 205 13.40 19.16 5.79
C SER A 205 12.60 19.56 4.55
N GLY A 206 11.62 20.43 4.74
CA GLY A 206 10.83 21.00 3.64
C GLY A 206 9.68 20.13 3.18
N GLU A 207 9.05 20.62 2.12
CA GLU A 207 7.77 20.10 1.65
C GLU A 207 7.86 18.71 1.04
N GLY A 208 8.96 18.39 0.34
CA GLY A 208 9.20 17.05 -0.20
C GLY A 208 9.25 15.98 0.88
N SER A 209 9.88 16.29 2.03
CA SER A 209 9.92 15.38 3.19
C SER A 209 8.54 15.14 3.79
N ARG A 210 7.70 16.19 3.87
CA ARG A 210 6.30 16.08 4.31
C ARG A 210 5.46 15.24 3.35
N PHE A 211 5.63 15.43 2.05
CA PHE A 211 4.99 14.60 1.04
C PHE A 211 5.40 13.13 1.17
N ALA A 212 6.71 12.86 1.27
CA ALA A 212 7.22 11.50 1.32
C ALA A 212 6.72 10.74 2.55
N ALA A 213 6.71 11.38 3.73
CA ALA A 213 6.15 10.80 4.95
C ALA A 213 4.64 10.56 4.82
N ALA A 214 3.89 11.50 4.22
CA ALA A 214 2.45 11.33 4.03
C ALA A 214 2.12 10.20 3.04
N PHE A 215 2.92 10.04 1.98
CA PHE A 215 2.77 8.97 1.01
C PHE A 215 3.10 7.59 1.62
N ASP A 216 4.14 7.52 2.47
CA ASP A 216 4.51 6.29 3.18
C ASP A 216 3.41 5.86 4.17
N ASP A 217 2.93 6.78 5.03
CA ASP A 217 1.79 6.55 5.92
C ASP A 217 0.56 6.09 5.13
N ALA A 218 0.22 6.78 4.03
CA ALA A 218 -0.94 6.45 3.22
C ALA A 218 -0.81 5.06 2.57
N SER A 219 0.40 4.68 2.15
CA SER A 219 0.70 3.36 1.61
C SER A 219 0.53 2.26 2.66
N GLU A 220 1.05 2.48 3.86
CA GLU A 220 0.88 1.55 5.00
C GLU A 220 -0.61 1.37 5.34
N PHE A 221 -1.35 2.46 5.50
CA PHE A 221 -2.78 2.41 5.84
C PHE A 221 -3.61 1.76 4.75
N THR A 222 -3.27 2.00 3.47
CA THR A 222 -3.89 1.32 2.33
C THR A 222 -3.64 -0.19 2.37
N MET A 223 -2.42 -0.62 2.75
CA MET A 223 -2.07 -2.03 2.90
C MET A 223 -2.83 -2.70 4.06
N LEU A 224 -3.07 -1.99 5.16
CA LEU A 224 -3.84 -2.51 6.30
C LEU A 224 -5.29 -2.87 5.94
N ARG A 225 -5.88 -2.24 4.91
CA ARG A 225 -7.24 -2.58 4.43
C ARG A 225 -7.38 -4.01 3.93
N TYR A 226 -6.30 -4.62 3.44
CA TYR A 226 -6.32 -5.98 2.91
C TYR A 226 -6.57 -7.05 3.99
N ILE A 227 -6.20 -6.74 5.22
CA ILE A 227 -6.35 -7.62 6.37
C ILE A 227 -7.43 -7.15 7.35
N SER A 228 -7.96 -5.94 7.18
CA SER A 228 -8.94 -5.32 8.11
C SER A 228 -10.38 -5.46 7.60
N PRO A 229 -11.15 -6.49 8.00
CA PRO A 229 -12.47 -6.75 7.41
C PRO A 229 -13.50 -5.64 7.68
N LEU A 230 -13.29 -4.81 8.71
CA LEU A 230 -14.19 -3.73 9.12
C LEU A 230 -13.70 -2.33 8.71
N TRP A 231 -12.72 -2.23 7.80
CA TRP A 231 -12.14 -0.93 7.42
C TRP A 231 -13.19 0.04 6.83
N LYS A 232 -14.18 -0.46 6.08
CA LYS A 232 -15.27 0.37 5.54
C LYS A 232 -16.13 1.00 6.64
N LEU A 233 -16.33 0.30 7.76
CA LEU A 233 -17.05 0.84 8.92
C LEU A 233 -16.21 1.90 9.63
N ALA A 234 -14.91 1.65 9.82
CA ALA A 234 -13.99 2.66 10.36
C ALA A 234 -13.93 3.92 9.49
N ARG A 235 -13.99 3.76 8.16
CA ARG A 235 -14.12 4.87 7.20
C ARG A 235 -15.43 5.63 7.36
N LEU A 236 -16.56 4.92 7.48
CA LEU A 236 -17.88 5.54 7.65
C LEU A 236 -17.94 6.40 8.93
N LEU A 237 -17.33 5.91 10.02
CA LEU A 237 -17.25 6.61 11.29
C LEU A 237 -16.12 7.65 11.33
N ASN A 238 -15.24 7.68 10.32
CA ASN A 238 -14.05 8.53 10.25
C ASN A 238 -13.19 8.43 11.51
N VAL A 239 -12.81 7.21 11.90
CA VAL A 239 -11.99 6.93 13.10
C VAL A 239 -10.73 6.13 12.78
N GLY A 240 -9.73 6.26 13.64
CA GLY A 240 -8.49 5.48 13.60
C GLY A 240 -7.71 5.67 12.30
N VAL A 241 -7.16 4.56 11.80
CA VAL A 241 -6.30 4.51 10.59
C VAL A 241 -6.98 5.14 9.36
N GLU A 242 -8.29 4.96 9.21
CA GLU A 242 -9.03 5.51 8.05
C GLU A 242 -9.15 7.05 8.10
N ALA A 243 -9.31 7.63 9.29
CA ALA A 243 -9.29 9.07 9.46
C ALA A 243 -7.90 9.65 9.14
N MET A 244 -6.85 8.99 9.62
CA MET A 244 -5.46 9.37 9.34
C MET A 244 -5.15 9.27 7.85
N LEU A 245 -5.54 8.17 7.20
CA LEU A 245 -5.39 7.97 5.75
C LEU A 245 -6.04 9.09 4.95
N LYS A 246 -7.26 9.51 5.32
CA LYS A 246 -7.94 10.64 4.68
C LYS A 246 -7.10 11.93 4.77
N GLU A 247 -6.52 12.23 5.93
CA GLU A 247 -5.67 13.41 6.07
C GLU A 247 -4.35 13.29 5.29
N ARG A 248 -3.74 12.10 5.23
CA ARG A 248 -2.52 11.87 4.44
C ARG A 248 -2.76 12.01 2.94
N ILE A 249 -3.88 11.49 2.44
CA ILE A 249 -4.26 11.64 1.03
C ILE A 249 -4.42 13.12 0.67
N LYS A 250 -4.99 13.97 1.53
CA LYS A 250 -5.05 15.41 1.25
C LYS A 250 -3.68 16.02 1.03
N VAL A 251 -2.69 15.66 1.87
CA VAL A 251 -1.31 16.16 1.72
C VAL A 251 -0.70 15.71 0.40
N VAL A 252 -0.92 14.44 0.01
CA VAL A 252 -0.46 13.88 -1.26
C VAL A 252 -1.12 14.59 -2.44
N ASP A 253 -2.44 14.74 -2.42
CA ASP A 253 -3.22 15.38 -3.47
C ASP A 253 -2.84 16.86 -3.64
N GLU A 254 -2.80 17.62 -2.55
CA GLU A 254 -2.40 19.04 -2.58
C GLU A 254 -1.04 19.24 -3.24
N PHE A 255 -0.07 18.39 -2.88
CA PHE A 255 1.26 18.42 -3.43
C PHE A 255 1.28 18.11 -4.93
N VAL A 256 0.67 16.98 -5.32
CA VAL A 256 0.64 16.51 -6.73
C VAL A 256 -0.14 17.47 -7.62
N TYR A 257 -1.33 17.93 -7.20
CA TYR A 257 -2.13 18.88 -7.99
C TYR A 257 -1.45 20.25 -8.13
N ARG A 258 -0.63 20.67 -7.17
CA ARG A 258 0.18 21.88 -7.36
C ARG A 258 1.26 21.67 -8.41
N LEU A 259 1.97 20.54 -8.41
CA LEU A 259 2.96 20.24 -9.45
C LEU A 259 2.33 20.17 -10.84
N ILE A 260 1.17 19.53 -10.96
CA ILE A 260 0.43 19.46 -12.23
C ILE A 260 0.06 20.87 -12.71
N ARG A 261 -0.46 21.73 -11.84
CA ARG A 261 -0.80 23.12 -12.19
C ARG A 261 0.43 23.89 -12.65
N ALA A 262 1.53 23.84 -11.90
CA ALA A 262 2.77 24.51 -12.27
C ALA A 262 3.28 24.09 -13.66
N ARG A 263 3.26 22.78 -13.96
CA ARG A 263 3.64 22.27 -15.29
C ARG A 263 2.66 22.69 -16.40
N SER A 264 1.37 22.72 -16.10
CA SER A 264 0.36 23.20 -17.06
C SER A 264 0.56 24.67 -17.40
N ASP A 265 0.87 25.50 -16.41
CA ASP A 265 1.10 26.94 -16.59
C ASP A 265 2.40 27.19 -17.37
N GLU A 266 3.48 26.45 -17.09
CA GLU A 266 4.74 26.49 -17.85
C GLU A 266 4.51 26.17 -19.35
N LEU A 267 3.74 25.13 -19.65
CA LEU A 267 3.41 24.74 -21.02
C LEU A 267 2.56 25.79 -21.73
N SER A 268 1.54 26.35 -21.07
CA SER A 268 0.69 27.42 -21.66
C SER A 268 1.52 28.65 -22.00
N ASN A 269 2.33 29.13 -21.07
CA ASN A 269 3.17 30.33 -21.27
C ASN A 269 4.22 30.11 -22.39
N SER A 270 4.75 28.90 -22.53
CA SER A 270 5.67 28.57 -23.62
C SER A 270 4.99 28.65 -24.99
N HIS A 271 3.73 28.20 -25.10
CA HIS A 271 2.94 28.28 -26.33
C HIS A 271 2.58 29.73 -26.70
N ASP A 272 2.28 30.57 -25.72
CA ASP A 272 1.97 31.99 -25.94
C ASP A 272 3.21 32.79 -26.39
N SER A 273 4.40 32.45 -25.86
CA SER A 273 5.66 33.09 -26.28
C SER A 273 6.14 32.71 -27.68
N VAL A 274 5.72 31.55 -28.20
CA VAL A 274 6.06 31.08 -29.57
C VAL A 274 5.03 31.58 -30.60
N SER A 275 3.82 31.92 -30.16
CA SER A 275 2.73 32.37 -31.03
C SER A 275 2.62 33.89 -31.16
N ASN A 276 3.33 34.67 -30.34
CA ASN A 276 3.45 36.12 -30.47
C ASN A 276 4.93 36.53 -30.64
N PRO A 277 5.43 36.63 -31.89
CA PRO A 277 6.76 37.18 -32.18
C PRO A 277 6.86 38.69 -31.94
#